data_AF-Q0HXZ2-F1
#
_entry.id   AF-Q0HXZ2-F1
#
_cell.length_a   1.000
_cell.length_b   1.000
_cell.length_c   1.000
_cell.angle_alpha   90.00
_cell.angle_beta   90.00
_cell.angle_gamma   90.00
#
_symmetry.space_group_name_H-M   'P 1'
#
loop_
_entity.id
_entity.type
_entity.pdbx_description
1 polymer ?
#
loop_
_entity_poly.entity_id
_entity_poly.type
_entity_poly.pdbx_seq_one_letter_code
_entity_poly.pdbx_strand_id
1 'polypeptide(L)'
;MQLMRYCLSPNKLAWLRQELGEHADELIAAMDKAGSQYLAGLAESQAGDLSAADSQLKFQWFQQKLALTTRLTDAELANLVPLSLVDIKGEMRDEIRVEMRVELVTPDTLATALQQLSSESVLGFDTETRASFERGVQHPLSLVQLATSDTCYLFQRAVLGERLAELKPLLENEQILKVGIGLRGDGQALKRDWDIQVSPRLDLNWAMAQLGAGKEMGTRQLVAALLHKRIDKPKKITLSNWQQVPLSQAQIQYAVLDALAANLCFWQLIDKLQGFYGKTTVGNKPLLPPSLAARLASYFHPA
;
A
#
# COMPACT_ATOMS: atom_id res chain seq x y z
N MET A 1 14.78 -16.47 -1.25
CA MET A 1 14.88 -15.09 -0.73
C MET A 1 15.74 -14.27 -1.68
N GLN A 2 15.46 -12.98 -1.85
CA GLN A 2 16.27 -12.06 -2.66
C GLN A 2 17.36 -11.38 -1.81
N LEU A 3 18.17 -12.21 -1.14
CA LEU A 3 19.16 -11.77 -0.15
C LEU A 3 20.19 -10.80 -0.73
N MET A 4 20.71 -11.10 -1.92
CA MET A 4 21.70 -10.26 -2.60
C MET A 4 21.13 -8.92 -3.01
N ARG A 5 19.90 -8.90 -3.54
CA ARG A 5 19.24 -7.66 -3.94
C ARG A 5 18.97 -6.75 -2.74
N TYR A 6 18.79 -7.33 -1.56
CA TYR A 6 18.68 -6.57 -0.32
C TYR A 6 20.04 -6.10 0.21
N CYS A 7 21.05 -6.97 0.22
CA CYS A 7 22.36 -6.67 0.78
C CYS A 7 23.18 -5.69 -0.08
N LEU A 8 22.89 -5.60 -1.38
CA LEU A 8 23.54 -4.67 -2.29
C LEU A 8 22.69 -3.43 -2.52
N SER A 9 23.28 -2.25 -2.30
CA SER A 9 22.65 -1.00 -2.70
C SER A 9 22.34 -0.98 -4.20
N PRO A 10 21.31 -0.25 -4.67
CA PRO A 10 20.99 -0.13 -6.09
C PRO A 10 22.18 0.27 -6.97
N ASN A 11 23.07 1.13 -6.48
CA ASN A 11 24.28 1.55 -7.21
C ASN A 11 25.25 0.39 -7.42
N LYS A 12 25.43 -0.47 -6.42
CA LYS A 12 26.28 -1.67 -6.52
C LYS A 12 25.68 -2.71 -7.47
N LEU A 13 24.36 -2.88 -7.46
CA LEU A 13 23.67 -3.76 -8.42
C LEU A 13 23.77 -3.23 -9.86
N ALA A 14 23.60 -1.91 -10.05
CA ALA A 14 23.76 -1.27 -11.35
C ALA A 14 25.20 -1.43 -11.88
N TRP A 15 26.19 -1.18 -11.02
CA TRP A 15 27.59 -1.43 -11.36
C TRP A 15 27.85 -2.90 -11.72
N LEU A 16 27.35 -3.85 -10.93
CA LEU A 16 27.53 -5.29 -11.20
C LEU A 16 26.98 -5.69 -12.59
N ARG A 17 25.81 -5.15 -12.96
CA ARG A 17 25.21 -5.36 -14.28
C ARG A 17 26.01 -4.72 -15.40
N GLN A 18 26.59 -3.55 -15.15
CA GLN A 18 27.47 -2.88 -16.11
C GLN A 18 28.73 -3.71 -16.39
N GLU A 19 29.31 -4.33 -15.36
CA GLU A 19 30.55 -5.13 -15.51
C GLU A 19 30.31 -6.52 -16.10
N LEU A 20 29.22 -7.21 -15.72
CA LEU A 20 29.01 -8.63 -16.05
C LEU A 20 27.94 -8.89 -17.13
N GLY A 21 27.17 -7.88 -17.55
CA GLY A 21 26.11 -8.05 -18.54
C GLY A 21 25.08 -9.10 -18.10
N GLU A 22 24.74 -10.04 -18.98
CA GLU A 22 23.75 -11.11 -18.73
C GLU A 22 24.17 -12.05 -17.58
N HIS A 23 25.48 -12.23 -17.33
CA HIS A 23 25.99 -13.05 -16.23
C HIS A 23 25.76 -12.43 -14.84
N ALA A 24 25.45 -11.12 -14.77
CA ALA A 24 25.14 -10.47 -13.52
C ALA A 24 23.89 -11.06 -12.87
N ASP A 25 22.85 -11.30 -13.65
CA ASP A 25 21.58 -11.82 -13.13
C ASP A 25 21.71 -13.32 -12.77
N GLU A 26 22.53 -14.10 -13.49
CA GLU A 26 22.90 -15.48 -13.13
C GLU A 26 23.64 -15.54 -11.79
N LEU A 27 24.63 -14.66 -11.58
CA LEU A 27 25.37 -14.57 -10.33
C LEU A 27 24.45 -14.18 -9.16
N ILE A 28 23.59 -13.17 -9.35
CA ILE A 28 22.62 -12.75 -8.34
C ILE A 28 21.72 -13.93 -7.96
N ALA A 29 21.20 -14.67 -8.95
CA ALA A 29 20.34 -15.83 -8.71
C ALA A 29 21.08 -16.96 -7.97
N ALA A 30 22.33 -17.25 -8.32
CA ALA A 30 23.14 -18.27 -7.66
C ALA A 30 23.42 -17.91 -6.19
N MET A 31 23.77 -16.65 -5.92
CA MET A 31 24.01 -16.16 -4.57
C MET A 31 22.73 -16.10 -3.72
N ASP A 32 21.60 -15.71 -4.30
CA ASP A 32 20.29 -15.76 -3.64
C ASP A 32 19.90 -17.20 -3.26
N LYS A 33 20.16 -18.16 -4.15
CA LYS A 33 19.94 -19.59 -3.90
C LYS A 33 20.83 -20.10 -2.77
N ALA A 34 22.14 -19.81 -2.82
CA ALA A 34 23.09 -20.23 -1.79
C ALA A 34 22.75 -19.63 -0.42
N GLY A 35 22.43 -18.33 -0.36
CA GLY A 35 22.01 -17.66 0.87
C GLY A 35 20.71 -18.25 1.44
N SER A 36 19.74 -18.56 0.56
CA SER A 36 18.48 -19.20 0.98
C SER A 36 18.72 -20.61 1.55
N GLN A 37 19.60 -21.40 0.93
CA GLN A 37 19.96 -22.75 1.40
C GLN A 37 20.70 -22.73 2.74
N TYR A 38 21.68 -21.83 2.90
CA TYR A 38 22.39 -21.67 4.18
C TYR A 38 21.43 -21.35 5.33
N LEU A 39 20.49 -20.44 5.09
CA LEU A 39 19.53 -20.03 6.11
C LEU A 39 18.49 -21.13 6.42
N ALA A 40 18.07 -21.93 5.43
CA ALA A 40 17.21 -23.08 5.66
C ALA A 40 17.89 -24.15 6.55
N GLY A 41 19.18 -24.43 6.34
CA GLY A 41 19.93 -25.39 7.16
C GLY A 41 20.11 -24.95 8.62
N LEU A 42 20.12 -23.64 8.90
CA LEU A 42 20.12 -23.12 10.28
C LEU A 42 18.79 -23.37 11.00
N ALA A 43 17.66 -23.36 10.29
CA ALA A 43 16.34 -23.62 10.86
C ALA A 43 16.15 -25.10 11.26
N GLU A 44 16.77 -26.02 10.52
CA GLU A 44 16.65 -27.47 10.75
C GLU A 44 17.57 -28.01 11.85
N SER A 45 18.68 -27.31 12.15
CA SER A 45 19.76 -27.82 13.02
C SER A 45 19.61 -27.52 14.51
N GLN A 46 18.55 -26.82 14.93
CA GLN A 46 18.36 -26.45 16.34
C GLN A 46 16.96 -26.82 16.85
N ALA A 47 16.82 -28.03 17.39
CA ALA A 47 15.65 -28.45 18.15
C ALA A 47 16.04 -28.66 19.62
N GLY A 48 15.59 -27.78 20.52
CA GLY A 48 15.65 -28.00 21.99
C GLY A 48 16.13 -26.86 22.89
N ASP A 49 16.63 -25.74 22.34
CA ASP A 49 17.17 -24.61 23.13
C ASP A 49 16.33 -23.32 22.90
N LEU A 50 16.17 -22.49 23.94
CA LEU A 50 15.61 -21.12 23.81
C LEU A 50 16.38 -20.29 22.77
N SER A 51 17.69 -20.53 22.64
CA SER A 51 18.54 -19.96 21.56
C SER A 51 18.03 -20.33 20.16
N ALA A 52 17.51 -21.54 20.00
CA ALA A 52 16.99 -22.06 18.73
C ALA A 52 15.69 -21.40 18.32
N ALA A 53 14.74 -21.31 19.25
CA ALA A 53 13.45 -20.66 19.01
C ALA A 53 13.63 -19.15 18.72
N ASP A 54 14.55 -18.48 19.43
CA ASP A 54 14.93 -17.08 19.17
C ASP A 54 15.57 -16.92 17.78
N SER A 55 16.47 -17.83 17.39
CA SER A 55 17.11 -17.82 16.08
C SER A 55 16.10 -18.05 14.95
N GLN A 56 15.16 -18.97 15.13
CA GLN A 56 14.08 -19.24 14.16
C GLN A 56 13.15 -18.03 14.00
N LEU A 57 12.75 -17.39 15.10
CA LEU A 57 11.90 -16.21 15.06
C LEU A 57 12.61 -15.01 14.41
N LYS A 58 13.90 -14.80 14.72
CA LYS A 58 14.74 -13.80 14.04
C LYS A 58 14.83 -14.06 12.54
N PHE A 59 14.96 -15.33 12.15
CA PHE A 59 15.02 -15.71 10.76
C PHE A 59 13.71 -15.43 10.03
N GLN A 60 12.57 -15.86 10.60
CA GLN A 60 11.23 -15.55 10.07
C GLN A 60 11.01 -14.03 9.94
N TRP A 61 11.42 -13.26 10.95
CA TRP A 61 11.34 -11.80 10.91
C TRP A 61 12.19 -11.21 9.78
N PHE A 62 13.41 -11.72 9.61
CA PHE A 62 14.29 -11.29 8.54
C PHE A 62 13.72 -11.60 7.15
N GLN A 63 13.16 -12.80 6.96
CA GLN A 63 12.45 -13.18 5.73
C GLN A 63 11.26 -12.25 5.45
N GLN A 64 10.47 -11.94 6.48
CA GLN A 64 9.31 -11.06 6.35
C GLN A 64 9.72 -9.64 5.92
N LYS A 65 10.73 -9.06 6.57
CA LYS A 65 11.27 -7.74 6.18
C LYS A 65 11.82 -7.75 4.76
N LEU A 66 12.56 -8.78 4.38
CA LEU A 66 13.08 -8.92 3.02
C LEU A 66 11.95 -8.93 1.98
N ALA A 67 10.92 -9.74 2.22
CA ALA A 67 9.77 -9.83 1.33
C ALA A 67 9.04 -8.49 1.17
N LEU A 68 8.91 -7.71 2.25
CA LEU A 68 8.22 -6.42 2.24
C LEU A 68 9.02 -5.29 1.59
N THR A 69 10.33 -5.27 1.78
CA THR A 69 11.19 -4.12 1.41
C THR A 69 11.92 -4.30 0.09
N THR A 70 11.99 -5.52 -0.44
CA THR A 70 12.68 -5.77 -1.71
C THR A 70 11.78 -5.40 -2.88
N ARG A 71 12.23 -4.45 -3.70
CA ARG A 71 11.52 -4.03 -4.91
C ARG A 71 11.56 -5.11 -5.98
N LEU A 72 10.44 -5.36 -6.64
CA LEU A 72 10.35 -6.22 -7.82
C LEU A 72 10.77 -5.43 -9.08
N THR A 73 11.30 -6.14 -10.07
CA THR A 73 11.57 -5.62 -11.42
C THR A 73 10.26 -5.50 -12.21
N ASP A 74 10.28 -4.75 -13.31
CA ASP A 74 9.10 -4.65 -14.18
C ASP A 74 8.70 -6.00 -14.79
N ALA A 75 9.66 -6.88 -15.09
CA ALA A 75 9.38 -8.24 -15.56
C ALA A 75 8.72 -9.11 -14.48
N GLU A 76 9.20 -9.05 -13.24
CA GLU A 76 8.59 -9.76 -12.11
C GLU A 76 7.17 -9.24 -11.85
N LEU A 77 6.96 -7.92 -11.87
CA LEU A 77 5.63 -7.33 -11.77
C LEU A 77 4.71 -7.79 -12.89
N ALA A 78 5.20 -7.84 -14.13
CA ALA A 78 4.42 -8.26 -15.29
C ALA A 78 3.94 -9.72 -15.20
N ASN A 79 4.64 -10.56 -14.44
CA ASN A 79 4.27 -11.97 -14.22
C ASN A 79 3.26 -12.18 -13.09
N LEU A 80 2.94 -11.14 -12.30
CA LEU A 80 1.92 -11.25 -11.25
C LEU A 80 0.52 -11.20 -11.82
N VAL A 81 -0.39 -11.92 -11.17
CA VAL A 81 -1.83 -11.87 -11.47
C VAL A 81 -2.37 -10.46 -11.18
N PRO A 82 -3.18 -9.86 -12.08
CA PRO A 82 -3.81 -8.58 -11.83
C PRO A 82 -4.70 -8.57 -10.58
N LEU A 83 -4.71 -7.46 -9.85
CA LEU A 83 -5.78 -7.13 -8.92
C LEU A 83 -6.94 -6.57 -9.73
N SER A 84 -8.01 -7.35 -9.82
CA SER A 84 -9.19 -7.02 -10.62
C SER A 84 -10.39 -6.73 -9.72
N LEU A 85 -11.13 -5.67 -10.04
CA LEU A 85 -12.45 -5.43 -9.48
C LEU A 85 -13.45 -6.39 -10.15
N VAL A 86 -14.35 -7.00 -9.37
CA VAL A 86 -15.49 -7.74 -9.93
C VAL A 86 -16.76 -6.93 -9.68
N ASP A 87 -17.46 -6.59 -10.77
CA ASP A 87 -18.82 -6.04 -10.74
C ASP A 87 -19.81 -7.20 -10.58
N ILE A 88 -20.90 -7.00 -9.83
CA ILE A 88 -21.83 -8.08 -9.44
C ILE A 88 -22.63 -8.53 -10.66
N LYS A 89 -22.09 -9.48 -11.43
CA LYS A 89 -22.82 -10.47 -12.24
C LYS A 89 -21.98 -11.74 -12.44
N GLY A 90 -21.88 -12.55 -11.38
CA GLY A 90 -21.70 -14.01 -11.40
C GLY A 90 -20.61 -14.59 -12.29
N GLU A 91 -19.49 -14.99 -11.68
CA GLU A 91 -18.84 -16.32 -11.76
C GLU A 91 -17.48 -16.23 -11.05
N MET A 92 -16.98 -17.32 -10.45
CA MET A 92 -15.68 -17.39 -9.74
C MET A 92 -14.61 -18.15 -10.52
N ARG A 93 -13.34 -17.74 -10.38
CA ARG A 93 -12.10 -18.52 -10.61
C ARG A 93 -11.02 -18.01 -9.64
N ASP A 94 -9.95 -18.78 -9.45
CA ASP A 94 -8.83 -18.73 -8.46
C ASP A 94 -8.04 -17.41 -8.28
N GLU A 95 -8.65 -16.26 -8.54
CA GLU A 95 -8.11 -14.92 -8.40
C GLU A 95 -8.60 -14.30 -7.07
N ILE A 96 -7.83 -13.38 -6.47
CA ILE A 96 -8.40 -12.52 -5.42
C ILE A 96 -9.37 -11.59 -6.13
N ARG A 97 -10.66 -11.95 -6.08
CA ARG A 97 -11.77 -11.20 -6.64
C ARG A 97 -12.35 -10.37 -5.53
N VAL A 98 -12.17 -9.06 -5.60
CA VAL A 98 -12.81 -8.13 -4.66
C VAL A 98 -14.10 -7.66 -5.32
N GLU A 99 -15.22 -8.11 -4.76
CA GLU A 99 -16.52 -7.51 -5.05
C GLU A 99 -16.51 -6.11 -4.45
N MET A 100 -16.50 -5.11 -5.32
CA MET A 100 -16.37 -3.71 -4.93
C MET A 100 -17.52 -2.92 -5.51
N ARG A 101 -18.43 -2.46 -4.66
CA ARG A 101 -19.44 -1.49 -5.06
C ARG A 101 -18.79 -0.13 -5.28
N VAL A 102 -19.22 0.55 -6.32
CA VAL A 102 -18.73 1.91 -6.62
C VAL A 102 -19.87 2.89 -6.44
N GLU A 103 -19.69 3.86 -5.55
CA GLU A 103 -20.64 4.94 -5.34
C GLU A 103 -20.06 6.26 -5.84
N LEU A 104 -20.60 6.76 -6.96
CA LEU A 104 -20.40 8.13 -7.40
C LEU A 104 -21.30 9.03 -6.55
N VAL A 105 -20.72 9.72 -5.57
CA VAL A 105 -21.49 10.46 -4.59
C VAL A 105 -22.06 11.74 -5.21
N THR A 106 -23.37 11.91 -5.11
CA THR A 106 -24.09 13.12 -5.54
C THR A 106 -24.50 13.95 -4.32
N PRO A 107 -24.96 15.20 -4.50
CA PRO A 107 -25.51 15.98 -3.39
C PRO A 107 -26.63 15.23 -2.63
N ASP A 108 -27.44 14.42 -3.33
CA ASP A 108 -28.55 13.70 -2.72
C ASP A 108 -28.10 12.48 -1.91
N THR A 109 -27.01 11.82 -2.32
CA THR A 109 -26.48 10.63 -1.61
C THR A 109 -25.39 10.95 -0.59
N LEU A 110 -24.88 12.19 -0.57
CA LEU A 110 -23.76 12.60 0.29
C LEU A 110 -23.97 12.28 1.77
N ALA A 111 -25.15 12.59 2.32
CA ALA A 111 -25.43 12.34 3.73
C ALA A 111 -25.39 10.85 4.08
N THR A 112 -25.95 10.00 3.20
CA THR A 112 -25.94 8.55 3.35
C THR A 112 -24.52 7.98 3.26
N ALA A 113 -23.73 8.44 2.28
CA ALA A 113 -22.33 8.03 2.13
C ALA A 113 -21.49 8.40 3.36
N LEU A 114 -21.63 9.62 3.89
CA LEU A 114 -20.95 10.06 5.11
C LEU A 114 -21.35 9.22 6.32
N GLN A 115 -22.64 8.89 6.45
CA GLN A 115 -23.14 8.03 7.53
C GLN A 115 -22.54 6.63 7.46
N GLN A 116 -22.52 6.01 6.27
CA GLN A 116 -21.94 4.67 6.08
C GLN A 116 -20.43 4.67 6.36
N LEU A 117 -19.70 5.66 5.86
CA LEU A 117 -18.26 5.77 6.12
C LEU A 117 -17.93 6.03 7.59
N SER A 118 -18.85 6.61 8.36
CA SER A 118 -18.64 6.90 9.79
C SER A 118 -18.60 5.67 10.68
N SER A 119 -19.08 4.50 10.21
CA SER A 119 -18.98 3.23 10.95
C SER A 119 -17.67 2.48 10.71
N GLU A 120 -16.83 2.94 9.78
CA GLU A 120 -15.57 2.30 9.44
C GLU A 120 -14.45 2.71 10.38
N SER A 121 -13.57 1.77 10.73
CA SER A 121 -12.36 2.06 11.52
C SER A 121 -11.16 2.43 10.64
N VAL A 122 -11.15 1.96 9.39
CA VAL A 122 -10.05 2.17 8.43
C VAL A 122 -10.61 2.41 7.04
N LEU A 123 -10.20 3.52 6.43
CA LEU A 123 -10.56 3.89 5.06
C LEU A 123 -9.30 3.98 4.20
N GLY A 124 -9.32 3.30 3.05
CA GLY A 124 -8.37 3.57 1.97
C GLY A 124 -8.64 4.95 1.41
N PHE A 125 -7.61 5.76 1.25
CA PHE A 125 -7.72 7.17 0.90
C PHE A 125 -6.71 7.54 -0.18
N ASP A 126 -7.21 8.24 -1.20
CA ASP A 126 -6.42 8.82 -2.28
C ASP A 126 -7.09 10.13 -2.75
N THR A 127 -6.39 10.93 -3.54
CA THR A 127 -6.98 12.09 -4.23
C THR A 127 -6.48 12.21 -5.66
N GLU A 128 -7.27 12.85 -6.52
CA GLU A 128 -6.86 13.17 -7.89
C GLU A 128 -7.00 14.65 -8.20
N THR A 129 -6.05 15.15 -9.00
CA THR A 129 -6.01 16.53 -9.49
C THR A 129 -5.88 16.51 -11.00
N ARG A 130 -6.42 17.53 -11.68
CA ARG A 130 -6.14 17.68 -13.11
C ARG A 130 -4.63 17.90 -13.29
N ALA A 131 -4.00 17.12 -14.17
CA ALA A 131 -2.60 17.33 -14.47
C ALA A 131 -2.37 18.70 -15.13
N SER A 132 -1.28 19.37 -14.73
CA SER A 132 -0.76 20.54 -15.43
C SER A 132 0.51 20.16 -16.18
N PHE A 133 0.62 20.61 -17.42
CA PHE A 133 1.85 20.49 -18.22
C PHE A 133 2.69 21.77 -18.18
N GLU A 134 2.22 22.79 -17.48
CA GLU A 134 2.91 24.06 -17.26
C GLU A 134 3.64 24.04 -15.90
N ARG A 135 4.93 24.41 -15.91
CA ARG A 135 5.75 24.43 -14.70
C ARG A 135 5.19 25.43 -13.70
N GLY A 136 4.99 24.99 -12.46
CA GLY A 136 4.54 25.84 -11.35
C GLY A 136 3.03 26.00 -11.24
N VAL A 137 2.25 25.52 -12.22
CA VAL A 137 0.79 25.54 -12.15
C VAL A 137 0.30 24.28 -11.44
N GLN A 138 -0.45 24.48 -10.36
CA GLN A 138 -1.16 23.42 -9.65
C GLN A 138 -2.66 23.62 -9.81
N HIS A 139 -3.36 22.58 -10.25
CA HIS A 139 -4.81 22.60 -10.25
C HIS A 139 -5.37 22.26 -8.87
N PRO A 140 -6.57 22.75 -8.53
CA PRO A 140 -7.26 22.33 -7.33
C PRO A 140 -7.61 20.84 -7.35
N LEU A 141 -7.84 20.27 -6.18
CA LEU A 141 -8.32 18.90 -5.99
C LEU A 141 -9.62 18.68 -6.78
N SER A 142 -9.68 17.58 -7.51
CA SER A 142 -10.81 17.23 -8.39
C SER A 142 -11.67 16.11 -7.83
N LEU A 143 -11.06 15.14 -7.13
CA LEU A 143 -11.71 13.92 -6.66
C LEU A 143 -11.07 13.47 -5.34
N VAL A 144 -11.90 13.06 -4.39
CA VAL A 144 -11.49 12.31 -3.20
C VAL A 144 -12.04 10.89 -3.32
N GLN A 145 -11.21 9.90 -3.05
CA GLN A 145 -11.59 8.50 -3.01
C GLN A 145 -11.52 7.98 -1.58
N LEU A 146 -12.58 7.28 -1.14
CA LEU A 146 -12.62 6.58 0.14
C LEU A 146 -13.09 5.15 -0.07
N ALA A 147 -12.26 4.18 0.29
CA ALA A 147 -12.55 2.76 0.13
C ALA A 147 -12.66 2.04 1.47
N THR A 148 -13.77 1.34 1.65
CA THR A 148 -13.98 0.32 2.70
C THR A 148 -13.50 -1.04 2.18
N SER A 149 -13.83 -2.13 2.87
CA SER A 149 -13.58 -3.49 2.38
C SER A 149 -14.41 -3.87 1.15
N ASP A 150 -15.57 -3.24 0.93
CA ASP A 150 -16.56 -3.67 -0.06
C ASP A 150 -17.13 -2.54 -0.93
N THR A 151 -16.90 -1.28 -0.56
CA THR A 151 -17.47 -0.12 -1.23
C THR A 151 -16.44 0.99 -1.38
N CYS A 152 -16.36 1.60 -2.56
CA CYS A 152 -15.53 2.75 -2.83
C CYS A 152 -16.39 3.95 -3.25
N TYR A 153 -16.25 5.02 -2.48
CA TYR A 153 -16.97 6.27 -2.64
C TYR A 153 -16.08 7.28 -3.36
N LEU A 154 -16.64 7.88 -4.41
CA LEU A 154 -15.96 8.85 -5.27
C LEU A 154 -16.64 10.21 -5.12
N PHE A 155 -15.97 11.12 -4.42
CA PHE A 155 -16.46 12.48 -4.14
C PHE A 155 -15.84 13.47 -5.11
N GLN A 156 -16.53 13.73 -6.22
CA GLN A 156 -16.02 14.62 -7.26
C GLN A 156 -16.38 16.08 -6.97
N ARG A 157 -15.37 16.96 -6.95
CA ARG A 157 -15.56 18.41 -6.75
C ARG A 157 -16.54 19.02 -7.74
N ALA A 158 -16.47 18.64 -9.02
CA ALA A 158 -17.33 19.19 -10.05
C ALA A 158 -18.82 18.83 -9.87
N VAL A 159 -19.12 17.77 -9.10
CA VAL A 159 -20.48 17.31 -8.80
C VAL A 159 -20.99 17.87 -7.46
N LEU A 160 -20.12 17.91 -6.44
CA LEU A 160 -20.51 18.32 -5.08
C LEU A 160 -20.34 19.83 -4.82
N GLY A 161 -19.49 20.52 -5.58
CA GLY A 161 -19.16 21.93 -5.33
C GLY A 161 -18.63 22.13 -3.91
N GLU A 162 -19.15 23.16 -3.23
CA GLU A 162 -18.79 23.50 -1.84
C GLU A 162 -19.16 22.41 -0.82
N ARG A 163 -20.11 21.53 -1.16
CA ARG A 163 -20.51 20.42 -0.27
C ARG A 163 -19.40 19.39 -0.05
N LEU A 164 -18.33 19.40 -0.86
CA LEU A 164 -17.15 18.58 -0.60
C LEU A 164 -16.53 18.89 0.79
N ALA A 165 -16.72 20.10 1.31
CA ALA A 165 -16.32 20.49 2.66
C ALA A 165 -16.98 19.63 3.77
N GLU A 166 -18.14 19.00 3.49
CA GLU A 166 -18.84 18.11 4.42
C GLU A 166 -18.05 16.83 4.72
N LEU A 167 -16.97 16.53 3.97
CA LEU A 167 -16.01 15.47 4.31
C LEU A 167 -15.17 15.80 5.56
N LYS A 168 -15.10 17.06 5.99
CA LYS A 168 -14.21 17.50 7.09
C LYS A 168 -14.38 16.67 8.36
N PRO A 169 -15.60 16.48 8.92
CA PRO A 169 -15.76 15.71 10.15
C PRO A 169 -15.29 14.26 10.01
N LEU A 170 -15.47 13.64 8.84
CA LEU A 170 -15.03 12.27 8.57
C LEU A 170 -13.50 12.18 8.46
N LEU A 171 -12.89 13.08 7.68
CA LEU A 171 -11.45 13.09 7.43
C LEU A 171 -10.63 13.57 8.63
N GLU A 172 -11.24 14.27 9.58
CA GLU A 172 -10.65 14.67 10.88
C GLU A 172 -11.06 13.76 12.04
N ASN A 173 -11.91 12.75 11.81
CA ASN A 173 -12.36 11.84 12.87
C ASN A 173 -11.20 10.98 13.40
N GLU A 174 -10.88 11.11 14.68
CA GLU A 174 -9.78 10.39 15.36
C GLU A 174 -9.97 8.88 15.44
N GLN A 175 -11.20 8.40 15.32
CA GLN A 175 -11.54 6.97 15.38
C GLN A 175 -11.41 6.27 14.01
N ILE A 176 -11.20 7.02 12.94
CA ILE A 176 -11.15 6.50 11.57
C ILE A 176 -9.76 6.74 11.01
N LEU A 177 -9.00 5.68 10.74
CA LEU A 177 -7.69 5.78 10.13
C LEU A 177 -7.79 5.92 8.61
N LYS A 178 -7.19 6.97 8.06
CA LYS A 178 -7.07 7.16 6.62
C LYS A 178 -5.73 6.58 6.14
N VAL A 179 -5.76 5.47 5.39
CA VAL A 179 -4.56 4.77 4.89
C VAL A 179 -4.35 5.06 3.41
N GLY A 180 -3.11 5.30 3.01
CA GLY A 180 -2.81 5.65 1.62
C GLY A 180 -1.33 5.48 1.26
N ILE A 181 -0.98 5.85 0.04
CA ILE A 181 0.36 5.65 -0.52
C ILE A 181 0.89 6.98 -1.05
N GLY A 182 1.81 7.62 -0.31
CA GLY A 182 2.36 8.92 -0.70
C GLY A 182 1.45 10.11 -0.37
N LEU A 183 0.85 10.10 0.81
CA LEU A 183 -0.25 11.00 1.24
C LEU A 183 0.14 12.48 1.48
N ARG A 184 1.41 12.84 1.26
CA ARG A 184 1.89 14.19 1.56
C ARG A 184 1.21 15.23 0.67
N GLY A 185 1.06 14.94 -0.63
CA GLY A 185 0.42 15.84 -1.59
C GLY A 185 -1.08 15.98 -1.32
N ASP A 186 -1.74 14.86 -1.06
CA ASP A 186 -3.18 14.76 -0.81
C ASP A 186 -3.62 15.62 0.38
N GLY A 187 -2.92 15.46 1.51
CA GLY A 187 -3.20 16.23 2.71
C GLY A 187 -2.92 17.73 2.55
N GLN A 188 -1.92 18.11 1.74
CA GLN A 188 -1.65 19.51 1.43
C GLN A 188 -2.75 20.11 0.55
N ALA A 189 -3.22 19.36 -0.46
CA ALA A 189 -4.28 19.79 -1.35
C ALA A 189 -5.60 20.00 -0.60
N LEU A 190 -6.01 19.05 0.25
CA LEU A 190 -7.22 19.18 1.07
C LEU A 190 -7.13 20.33 2.08
N LYS A 191 -5.98 20.51 2.73
CA LYS A 191 -5.80 21.64 3.67
C LYS A 191 -5.87 22.98 2.94
N ARG A 192 -5.25 23.08 1.76
CA ARG A 192 -5.24 24.30 0.94
C ARG A 192 -6.63 24.65 0.40
N ASP A 193 -7.33 23.65 -0.14
CA ASP A 193 -8.58 23.89 -0.88
C ASP A 193 -9.81 23.94 0.03
N TRP A 194 -9.79 23.26 1.18
CA TRP A 194 -10.98 23.06 2.04
C TRP A 194 -10.73 23.22 3.54
N ASP A 195 -9.51 23.60 3.96
CA ASP A 195 -9.10 23.66 5.36
C ASP A 195 -9.22 22.31 6.11
N ILE A 196 -9.23 21.18 5.39
CA ILE A 196 -9.37 19.84 5.98
C ILE A 196 -8.00 19.28 6.37
N GLN A 197 -7.85 18.86 7.62
CA GLN A 197 -6.68 18.14 8.12
C GLN A 197 -6.93 16.63 8.14
N VAL A 198 -6.44 15.90 7.14
CA VAL A 198 -6.59 14.44 7.13
C VAL A 198 -5.83 13.81 8.31
N SER A 199 -6.56 13.38 9.34
CA SER A 199 -6.02 12.87 10.59
C SER A 199 -7.01 11.95 11.32
N PRO A 200 -6.56 10.84 11.95
CA PRO A 200 -5.24 10.23 11.79
C PRO A 200 -5.10 9.67 10.38
N ARG A 201 -3.87 9.72 9.87
CA ARG A 201 -3.51 9.10 8.60
C ARG A 201 -2.31 8.19 8.75
N LEU A 202 -2.20 7.18 7.91
CA LEU A 202 -1.02 6.34 7.79
C LEU A 202 -0.60 6.26 6.32
N ASP A 203 0.59 6.75 6.03
CA ASP A 203 1.23 6.52 4.73
C ASP A 203 1.95 5.17 4.78
N LEU A 204 1.59 4.26 3.88
CA LEU A 204 2.23 2.94 3.80
C LEU A 204 3.72 3.03 3.47
N ASN A 205 4.17 4.09 2.79
CA ASN A 205 5.60 4.31 2.57
C ASN A 205 6.35 4.63 3.87
N TRP A 206 5.71 5.35 4.80
CA TRP A 206 6.29 5.54 6.13
C TRP A 206 6.44 4.22 6.88
N ALA A 207 5.41 3.36 6.83
CA ALA A 207 5.46 2.04 7.46
C ALA A 207 6.56 1.16 6.84
N MET A 208 6.68 1.14 5.50
CA MET A 208 7.76 0.42 4.81
C MET A 208 9.14 0.95 5.17
N ALA A 209 9.30 2.27 5.33
CA ALA A 209 10.56 2.87 5.77
C ALA A 209 10.95 2.42 7.19
N GLN A 210 9.98 2.31 8.11
CA GLN A 210 10.24 1.75 9.45
C GLN A 210 10.75 0.30 9.38
N LEU A 211 10.31 -0.46 8.38
CA LEU A 211 10.73 -1.85 8.14
C LEU A 211 12.08 -1.98 7.41
N GLY A 212 12.66 -0.86 6.96
CA GLY A 212 13.97 -0.81 6.29
C GLY A 212 13.92 -0.60 4.78
N ALA A 213 12.78 -0.23 4.19
CA ALA A 213 12.73 0.12 2.77
C ALA A 213 13.56 1.38 2.48
N GLY A 214 14.58 1.24 1.62
CA GLY A 214 15.51 2.34 1.31
C GLY A 214 14.97 3.41 0.35
N LYS A 215 13.83 3.17 -0.31
CA LYS A 215 13.14 4.12 -1.20
C LYS A 215 11.64 3.93 -1.09
N GLU A 216 10.88 5.01 -1.19
CA GLU A 216 9.42 4.96 -1.29
C GLU A 216 8.99 4.08 -2.47
N MET A 217 7.96 3.28 -2.26
CA MET A 217 7.33 2.43 -3.23
C MET A 217 6.05 3.11 -3.74
N GLY A 218 5.88 3.16 -5.07
CA GLY A 218 4.59 3.51 -5.65
C GLY A 218 3.59 2.37 -5.49
N THR A 219 2.30 2.64 -5.72
CA THR A 219 1.20 1.67 -5.57
C THR A 219 1.50 0.30 -6.20
N ARG A 220 2.05 0.26 -7.42
CA ARG A 220 2.42 -1.00 -8.10
C ARG A 220 3.35 -1.89 -7.29
N GLN A 221 4.36 -1.29 -6.65
CA GLN A 221 5.36 -2.03 -5.87
C GLN A 221 4.79 -2.47 -4.52
N LEU A 222 4.02 -1.61 -3.84
CA LEU A 222 3.38 -1.96 -2.57
C LEU A 222 2.37 -3.10 -2.74
N VAL A 223 1.51 -3.03 -3.76
CA VAL A 223 0.55 -4.09 -4.08
C VAL A 223 1.27 -5.41 -4.38
N ALA A 224 2.37 -5.37 -5.11
CA ALA A 224 3.14 -6.58 -5.38
C ALA A 224 3.82 -7.15 -4.13
N ALA A 225 4.41 -6.31 -3.29
CA ALA A 225 5.11 -6.73 -2.08
C ALA A 225 4.14 -7.27 -1.01
N LEU A 226 2.97 -6.65 -0.87
CA LEU A 226 1.99 -7.01 0.16
C LEU A 226 1.00 -8.06 -0.33
N LEU A 227 0.37 -7.84 -1.48
CA LEU A 227 -0.75 -8.65 -1.98
C LEU A 227 -0.31 -9.71 -3.00
N HIS A 228 0.93 -9.66 -3.49
CA HIS A 228 1.41 -10.52 -4.59
C HIS A 228 0.54 -10.42 -5.85
N LYS A 229 0.03 -9.20 -6.11
CA LYS A 229 -0.76 -8.86 -7.31
C LYS A 229 -0.12 -7.71 -8.09
N ARG A 230 -0.58 -7.51 -9.32
CA ARG A 230 -0.25 -6.35 -10.15
C ARG A 230 -1.43 -5.39 -10.24
N ILE A 231 -1.16 -4.09 -10.22
CA ILE A 231 -2.09 -3.07 -10.71
C ILE A 231 -1.45 -2.35 -11.88
N ASP A 232 -2.23 -2.14 -12.94
CA ASP A 232 -1.81 -1.37 -14.10
C ASP A 232 -2.21 0.09 -13.90
N LYS A 233 -1.22 1.00 -13.93
CA LYS A 233 -1.42 2.45 -13.76
C LYS A 233 -1.06 3.19 -15.06
N PRO A 234 -1.91 3.16 -16.10
CA PRO A 234 -1.62 3.78 -17.37
C PRO A 234 -1.48 5.30 -17.20
N LYS A 235 -0.33 5.85 -17.63
CA LYS A 235 -0.04 7.30 -17.54
C LYS A 235 -1.14 8.17 -18.15
N LYS A 236 -1.82 7.68 -19.19
CA LYS A 236 -2.94 8.35 -19.85
C LYS A 236 -4.09 8.66 -18.87
N ILE A 237 -4.36 7.77 -17.91
CA ILE A 237 -5.41 7.96 -16.90
C ILE A 237 -4.89 8.80 -15.73
N THR A 238 -3.68 8.52 -15.24
CA THR A 238 -3.04 9.30 -14.17
C THR A 238 -2.90 10.79 -14.52
N LEU A 239 -2.63 11.10 -15.79
CA LEU A 239 -2.50 12.48 -16.29
C LEU A 239 -3.78 12.99 -16.97
N SER A 240 -4.92 12.34 -16.74
CA SER A 240 -6.20 12.70 -17.37
C SER A 240 -6.83 13.94 -16.75
N ASN A 241 -7.88 14.45 -17.40
CA ASN A 241 -8.68 15.54 -16.84
C ASN A 241 -9.70 15.00 -15.81
N TRP A 242 -9.31 14.98 -14.54
CA TRP A 242 -10.17 14.55 -13.42
C TRP A 242 -11.32 15.51 -13.09
N GLN A 243 -11.36 16.70 -13.72
CA GLN A 243 -12.48 17.64 -13.61
C GLN A 243 -13.61 17.32 -14.59
N GLN A 244 -13.42 16.36 -15.50
CA GLN A 244 -14.43 15.97 -16.49
C GLN A 244 -15.67 15.39 -15.80
N VAL A 245 -16.85 15.83 -16.25
CA VAL A 245 -18.14 15.26 -15.85
C VAL A 245 -18.89 14.78 -17.10
N PRO A 246 -19.35 13.51 -17.14
CA PRO A 246 -19.08 12.45 -16.16
C PRO A 246 -17.63 11.95 -16.24
N LEU A 247 -17.15 11.33 -15.14
CA LEU A 247 -15.92 10.53 -15.17
C LEU A 247 -16.08 9.37 -16.16
N SER A 248 -15.00 9.06 -16.88
CA SER A 248 -14.98 7.87 -17.74
C SER A 248 -14.88 6.59 -16.90
N GLN A 249 -15.32 5.45 -17.46
CA GLN A 249 -15.21 4.15 -16.79
C GLN A 249 -13.75 3.82 -16.40
N ALA A 250 -12.78 4.19 -17.23
CA ALA A 250 -11.36 3.98 -16.95
C ALA A 250 -10.86 4.84 -15.77
N GLN A 251 -11.34 6.08 -15.64
CA GLN A 251 -11.05 6.93 -14.47
C GLN A 251 -11.66 6.37 -13.20
N ILE A 252 -12.92 5.90 -13.29
CA ILE A 252 -13.61 5.28 -12.15
C ILE A 252 -12.84 4.04 -11.67
N GLN A 253 -12.51 3.12 -12.58
CA GLN A 253 -11.76 1.91 -12.23
C GLN A 253 -10.39 2.22 -11.62
N TYR A 254 -9.67 3.20 -12.18
CA TYR A 254 -8.38 3.63 -11.66
C TYR A 254 -8.52 4.19 -10.24
N ALA A 255 -9.43 5.13 -10.04
CA ALA A 255 -9.67 5.80 -8.76
C ALA A 255 -10.07 4.79 -7.66
N VAL A 256 -10.96 3.86 -8.00
CA VAL A 256 -11.39 2.79 -7.09
C VAL A 256 -10.22 1.89 -6.72
N LEU A 257 -9.42 1.46 -7.70
CA LEU A 257 -8.28 0.58 -7.46
C LEU A 257 -7.21 1.22 -6.57
N ASP A 258 -6.97 2.53 -6.68
CA ASP A 258 -5.94 3.19 -5.87
C ASP A 258 -6.32 3.27 -4.38
N ALA A 259 -7.54 3.71 -4.07
CA ALA A 259 -8.02 3.73 -2.69
C ALA A 259 -8.18 2.32 -2.10
N LEU A 260 -8.72 1.38 -2.88
CA LEU A 260 -8.86 -0.02 -2.46
C LEU A 260 -7.49 -0.67 -2.20
N ALA A 261 -6.51 -0.45 -3.09
CA ALA A 261 -5.18 -0.98 -2.93
C ALA A 261 -4.55 -0.53 -1.61
N ALA A 262 -4.73 0.72 -1.21
CA ALA A 262 -4.26 1.21 0.07
C ALA A 262 -4.91 0.48 1.26
N ASN A 263 -6.24 0.30 1.23
CA ASN A 263 -6.97 -0.43 2.28
C ASN A 263 -6.50 -1.88 2.40
N LEU A 264 -6.46 -2.63 1.28
CA LEU A 264 -6.02 -4.02 1.25
C LEU A 264 -4.55 -4.17 1.68
N CYS A 265 -3.68 -3.30 1.18
CA CYS A 265 -2.26 -3.31 1.56
C CYS A 265 -2.08 -3.06 3.05
N PHE A 266 -2.87 -2.18 3.66
CA PHE A 266 -2.83 -1.96 5.10
C PHE A 266 -3.18 -3.23 5.87
N TRP A 267 -4.32 -3.87 5.59
CA TRP A 267 -4.72 -5.08 6.30
C TRP A 267 -3.76 -6.24 6.08
N GLN A 268 -3.24 -6.37 4.86
CA GLN A 268 -2.24 -7.37 4.54
C GLN A 268 -0.90 -7.10 5.25
N LEU A 269 -0.56 -5.82 5.50
CA LEU A 269 0.58 -5.46 6.33
C LEU A 269 0.36 -5.87 7.78
N ILE A 270 -0.83 -5.62 8.33
CA ILE A 270 -1.19 -6.05 9.69
C ILE A 270 -1.03 -7.56 9.83
N ASP A 271 -1.62 -8.35 8.92
CA ASP A 271 -1.51 -9.81 8.89
C ASP A 271 -0.05 -10.29 8.86
N LYS A 272 0.76 -9.73 7.97
CA LYS A 272 2.19 -10.06 7.84
C LYS A 272 3.03 -9.66 9.06
N LEU A 273 2.59 -8.70 9.88
CA LEU A 273 3.31 -8.23 11.06
C LEU A 273 2.79 -8.80 12.38
N GLN A 274 1.56 -9.31 12.43
CA GLN A 274 0.89 -9.73 13.66
C GLN A 274 1.67 -10.81 14.42
N GLY A 275 2.27 -11.77 13.71
CA GLY A 275 3.11 -12.82 14.33
C GLY A 275 4.35 -12.31 15.06
N PHE A 276 4.78 -11.07 14.78
CA PHE A 276 5.95 -10.42 15.35
C PHE A 276 5.61 -9.35 16.40
N TYR A 277 4.33 -8.98 16.53
CA TYR A 277 3.90 -7.98 17.49
C TYR A 277 4.07 -8.47 18.93
N GLY A 278 4.62 -7.61 19.80
CA GLY A 278 4.96 -7.94 21.18
C GLY A 278 6.08 -8.96 21.36
N LYS A 279 6.67 -9.49 20.28
CA LYS A 279 7.76 -10.47 20.34
C LYS A 279 9.11 -9.78 20.54
N THR A 280 9.91 -10.34 21.43
CA THR A 280 11.26 -9.89 21.75
C THR A 280 12.27 -11.01 21.55
N THR A 281 13.50 -10.62 21.27
CA THR A 281 14.64 -11.55 21.17
C THR A 281 15.45 -11.61 22.47
N VAL A 282 16.45 -12.50 22.56
CA VAL A 282 17.38 -12.55 23.71
C VAL A 282 18.00 -11.15 23.94
N GLY A 283 17.91 -10.67 25.18
CA GLY A 283 18.25 -9.29 25.54
C GLY A 283 17.09 -8.30 25.46
N ASN A 284 15.85 -8.79 25.36
CA ASN A 284 14.60 -8.01 25.39
C ASN A 284 14.48 -6.96 24.28
N LYS A 285 15.07 -7.21 23.11
CA LYS A 285 14.98 -6.32 21.95
C LYS A 285 13.72 -6.64 21.14
N PRO A 286 12.80 -5.68 20.91
CA PRO A 286 11.58 -5.92 20.14
C PRO A 286 11.92 -6.17 18.67
N LEU A 287 11.18 -7.08 18.03
CA LEU A 287 11.35 -7.37 16.60
C LEU A 287 10.77 -6.25 15.73
N LEU A 288 9.53 -5.84 16.02
CA LEU A 288 8.92 -4.69 15.36
C LEU A 288 9.53 -3.37 15.86
N PRO A 289 9.81 -2.41 14.97
CA PRO A 289 10.21 -1.07 15.37
C PRO A 289 9.18 -0.46 16.35
N PRO A 290 9.59 0.10 17.51
CA PRO A 290 8.66 0.59 18.52
C PRO A 290 7.67 1.65 18.02
N SER A 291 8.14 2.56 17.16
CA SER A 291 7.31 3.60 16.51
C SER A 291 6.20 3.00 15.64
N LEU A 292 6.52 1.96 14.88
CA LEU A 292 5.57 1.24 14.03
C LEU A 292 4.59 0.43 14.89
N ALA A 293 5.12 -0.32 15.87
CA ALA A 293 4.32 -1.13 16.78
C ALA A 293 3.29 -0.28 17.54
N ALA A 294 3.70 0.87 18.07
CA ALA A 294 2.79 1.78 18.78
C ALA A 294 1.68 2.32 17.88
N ARG A 295 2.01 2.68 16.63
CA ARG A 295 1.03 3.25 15.68
C ARG A 295 0.03 2.22 15.16
N LEU A 296 0.41 0.95 15.14
CA LEU A 296 -0.43 -0.15 14.63
C LEU A 296 -1.07 -0.99 15.75
N ALA A 297 -0.81 -0.66 17.01
CA ALA A 297 -1.18 -1.47 18.17
C ALA A 297 -2.67 -1.86 18.20
N SER A 298 -3.57 -0.93 17.89
CA SER A 298 -5.03 -1.16 17.90
C SER A 298 -5.54 -2.06 16.77
N TYR A 299 -4.69 -2.38 15.79
CA TYR A 299 -5.06 -3.22 14.63
C TYR A 299 -4.48 -4.63 14.73
N PHE A 300 -3.54 -4.87 15.64
CA PHE A 300 -3.08 -6.22 15.95
C PHE A 300 -4.07 -6.90 16.89
N HIS A 301 -4.52 -8.11 16.54
CA HIS A 301 -5.58 -8.84 17.26
C HIS A 301 -6.91 -8.07 17.28
N PRO A 302 -7.56 -7.89 16.11
CA PRO A 302 -8.91 -7.36 16.10
C PRO A 302 -9.81 -8.25 16.97
N ALA A 303 -10.61 -7.60 17.80
CA ALA A 303 -11.54 -8.23 18.75
C ALA A 303 -12.54 -9.17 18.06
#